data_AF-A0A164E375-F1
#
_entry.id   AF-A0A164E375-F1
#
_cell.length_a   1.000
_cell.length_b   1.000
_cell.length_c   1.000
_cell.angle_alpha   90.00
_cell.angle_beta   90.00
_cell.angle_gamma   90.00
#
_symmetry.space_group_name_H-M   'P 1'
#
loop_
_entity.id
_entity.type
_entity.pdbx_description
1 polymer ?
#
loop_
_entity_poly.entity_id
_entity_poly.type
_entity_poly.pdbx_seq_one_letter_code
_entity_poly.pdbx_strand_id
1 'polypeptide(L)'
;APIVVTSNSERQQINRLQSAKWAAWKGVPRIIWRLEIGGELAAHLPPRVRERIYVEFPQFTGSFVHGAPGYLTSNINPAWGLSNGTAVFFESIELDPREDADRVCNDIATAAEDTNVALTYPPLHINVAVPGANAADFVEKTLEPGRVVIPVPRVSKWEPVNIKLPGRRQADTFHYRPHGVEQHFAVTVHKIQGQTCNKVILQLNKRSFMPHLTFSMLYVALSRVRTG
;
A
#
# COMPACT_ATOMS: atom_id res chain seq x y z
N ALA A 1 15.58 1.56 -0.10
CA ALA A 1 15.39 3.03 -0.16
C ALA A 1 14.13 3.30 -0.97
N PRO A 2 13.19 4.12 -0.46
CA PRO A 2 12.01 4.49 -1.22
C PRO A 2 12.36 5.42 -2.39
N ILE A 3 11.61 5.32 -3.48
CA ILE A 3 11.65 6.25 -4.60
C ILE A 3 10.71 7.42 -4.31
N VAL A 4 11.27 8.62 -4.19
CA VAL A 4 10.51 9.84 -3.95
C VAL A 4 9.96 10.37 -5.27
N VAL A 5 8.64 10.50 -5.34
CA VAL A 5 7.88 10.99 -6.49
C VAL A 5 7.00 12.18 -6.10
N THR A 6 6.40 12.87 -7.06
CA THR A 6 5.55 14.03 -6.75
C THR A 6 4.05 13.69 -6.78
N SER A 7 3.60 12.73 -7.61
CA SER A 7 2.18 12.36 -7.70
C SER A 7 1.83 11.07 -6.96
N ASN A 8 0.59 11.00 -6.45
CA ASN A 8 0.07 9.76 -5.85
C ASN A 8 -0.12 8.65 -6.90
N SER A 9 -0.45 9.00 -8.14
CA SER A 9 -0.61 8.04 -9.25
C SER A 9 0.70 7.30 -9.54
N GLU A 10 1.82 8.04 -9.68
CA GLU A 10 3.15 7.44 -9.84
C GLU A 10 3.51 6.56 -8.65
N ARG A 11 3.26 7.03 -7.43
CA ARG A 11 3.52 6.27 -6.20
C ARG A 11 2.83 4.90 -6.25
N GLN A 12 1.52 4.88 -6.54
CA GLN A 12 0.75 3.64 -6.59
C GLN A 12 1.24 2.71 -7.71
N GLN A 13 1.55 3.26 -8.89
CA GLN A 13 2.05 2.46 -10.01
C GLN A 13 3.43 1.84 -9.71
N ILE A 14 4.36 2.62 -9.15
CA ILE A 14 5.69 2.11 -8.78
C ILE A 14 5.56 1.07 -7.67
N ASN A 15 4.74 1.31 -6.64
CA ASN A 15 4.52 0.33 -5.57
C ASN A 15 3.95 -0.99 -6.13
N ARG A 16 2.97 -0.93 -7.04
CA ARG A 16 2.43 -2.11 -7.73
C ARG A 16 3.53 -2.88 -8.46
N LEU A 17 4.36 -2.21 -9.27
CA LEU A 17 5.43 -2.86 -10.02
C LEU A 17 6.55 -3.40 -9.13
N GLN A 18 6.96 -2.64 -8.13
CA GLN A 18 8.03 -3.03 -7.21
C GLN A 18 7.60 -4.18 -6.29
N SER A 19 6.32 -4.26 -5.93
CA SER A 19 5.80 -5.39 -5.17
C SER A 19 5.91 -6.71 -5.94
N ALA A 20 5.62 -6.72 -7.25
CA ALA A 20 5.81 -7.90 -8.08
C ALA A 20 7.29 -8.29 -8.20
N LYS A 21 8.18 -7.31 -8.41
CA LYS A 21 9.63 -7.54 -8.44
C LYS A 21 10.17 -8.05 -7.10
N TRP A 22 9.65 -7.54 -5.98
CA TRP A 22 10.03 -7.97 -4.65
C TRP A 22 9.62 -9.43 -4.37
N ALA A 23 8.40 -9.80 -4.78
CA ALA A 23 7.90 -11.16 -4.70
C ALA A 23 8.81 -12.15 -5.46
N ALA A 24 9.11 -11.82 -6.73
CA ALA A 24 10.04 -12.61 -7.55
C ALA A 24 11.44 -12.70 -6.93
N TRP A 25 12.01 -11.58 -6.46
CA TRP A 25 13.32 -11.58 -5.82
C TRP A 25 13.38 -12.42 -4.53
N LYS A 26 12.29 -12.48 -3.78
CA LYS A 26 12.19 -13.26 -2.54
C LYS A 26 11.78 -14.71 -2.75
N GLY A 27 11.35 -15.11 -3.95
CA GLY A 27 10.78 -16.43 -4.20
C GLY A 27 9.49 -16.67 -3.40
N VAL A 28 8.68 -15.64 -3.18
CA VAL A 28 7.40 -15.74 -2.46
C VAL A 28 6.26 -15.21 -3.33
N PRO A 29 5.03 -15.75 -3.21
CA PRO A 29 3.92 -15.27 -4.02
C PRO A 29 3.49 -13.86 -3.64
N ARG A 30 2.99 -13.12 -4.63
CA ARG A 30 2.32 -11.84 -4.43
C ARG A 30 0.83 -12.06 -4.29
N ILE A 31 0.26 -11.69 -3.16
CA ILE A 31 -1.19 -11.80 -2.92
C ILE A 31 -1.85 -10.48 -3.30
N ILE A 32 -2.97 -10.53 -4.02
CA ILE A 32 -3.72 -9.35 -4.48
C ILE A 32 -5.21 -9.49 -4.19
N TRP A 33 -5.89 -8.35 -4.02
CA TRP A 33 -7.34 -8.31 -3.87
C TRP A 33 -7.93 -7.02 -4.42
N ARG A 34 -9.23 -7.05 -4.70
CA ARG A 34 -10.00 -5.88 -5.13
C ARG A 34 -10.58 -5.18 -3.91
N LEU A 35 -10.43 -3.85 -3.87
CA LEU A 35 -11.10 -3.02 -2.87
C LEU A 35 -12.52 -2.68 -3.34
N GLU A 36 -13.38 -2.41 -2.38
CA GLU A 36 -14.74 -1.97 -2.66
C GLU A 36 -14.70 -0.61 -3.38
N ILE A 37 -15.42 -0.49 -4.49
CA ILE A 37 -15.65 0.77 -5.18
C ILE A 37 -16.93 1.37 -4.59
N GLY A 38 -16.78 2.48 -3.86
CA GLY A 38 -17.86 3.25 -3.27
C GLY A 38 -18.17 4.54 -4.02
N GLY A 39 -19.23 5.22 -3.59
CA GLY A 39 -19.77 6.43 -4.21
C GLY A 39 -21.12 6.18 -4.89
N GLU A 40 -21.87 7.25 -5.13
CA GLU A 40 -23.25 7.20 -5.67
C GLU A 40 -23.34 6.43 -7.00
N LEU A 41 -22.35 6.61 -7.87
CA LEU A 41 -22.31 5.94 -9.17
C LEU A 41 -21.87 4.48 -9.10
N ALA A 42 -21.22 4.06 -8.02
CA ALA A 42 -20.57 2.74 -7.94
C ALA A 42 -21.55 1.57 -8.01
N ALA A 43 -22.75 1.74 -7.43
CA ALA A 43 -23.83 0.76 -7.44
C ALA A 43 -24.36 0.49 -8.87
N HIS A 44 -24.28 1.49 -9.75
CA HIS A 44 -24.84 1.44 -11.10
C HIS A 44 -23.78 1.22 -12.19
N LEU A 45 -22.53 0.97 -11.80
CA LEU A 45 -21.45 0.74 -12.76
C LEU A 45 -21.69 -0.57 -13.53
N PRO A 46 -21.71 -0.52 -14.89
CA PRO A 46 -21.71 -1.74 -15.69
C PRO A 46 -20.48 -2.60 -15.36
N PRO A 47 -20.60 -3.95 -15.37
CA PRO A 47 -19.49 -4.85 -15.02
C PRO A 47 -18.20 -4.56 -15.80
N ARG A 48 -18.30 -4.26 -17.09
CA ARG A 48 -17.14 -3.91 -17.94
C ARG A 48 -16.43 -2.64 -17.48
N VAL A 49 -17.18 -1.63 -17.04
CA VAL A 49 -16.62 -0.37 -16.54
C VAL A 49 -15.97 -0.60 -15.17
N ARG A 50 -16.62 -1.38 -14.31
CA ARG A 50 -16.08 -1.77 -13.00
C ARG A 50 -14.76 -2.52 -13.15
N GLU A 51 -14.69 -3.48 -14.08
CA GLU A 51 -13.46 -4.23 -14.37
C GLU A 51 -12.34 -3.31 -14.84
N ARG A 52 -12.66 -2.40 -15.76
CA ARG A 52 -11.71 -1.40 -16.24
C ARG A 52 -11.16 -0.53 -15.10
N ILE A 53 -11.98 -0.15 -14.13
CA ILE A 53 -11.52 0.62 -12.96
C ILE A 53 -10.44 -0.17 -12.20
N TYR A 54 -10.66 -1.45 -11.93
CA TYR A 54 -9.67 -2.29 -11.25
C TYR A 54 -8.35 -2.45 -12.03
N VAL A 55 -8.42 -2.50 -13.36
CA VAL A 55 -7.23 -2.65 -14.21
C VAL A 55 -6.43 -1.36 -14.31
N GLU A 56 -7.10 -0.24 -14.59
CA GLU A 56 -6.48 1.06 -14.91
C GLU A 56 -6.07 1.86 -13.66
N PHE A 57 -6.70 1.63 -12.51
CA PHE A 57 -6.52 2.44 -11.30
C PHE A 57 -6.03 1.58 -10.12
N PRO A 58 -4.70 1.45 -9.93
CA PRO A 58 -4.12 0.57 -8.92
C PRO A 58 -4.60 0.81 -7.48
N GLN A 59 -5.05 2.03 -7.15
CA GLN A 59 -5.58 2.34 -5.82
C GLN A 59 -6.86 1.56 -5.44
N PHE A 60 -7.57 0.97 -6.41
CA PHE A 60 -8.70 0.07 -6.14
C PHE A 60 -8.27 -1.39 -5.93
N THR A 61 -6.97 -1.66 -5.88
CA THR A 61 -6.43 -2.99 -5.61
C THR A 61 -5.47 -2.92 -4.43
N GLY A 62 -5.54 -3.90 -3.54
CA GLY A 62 -4.54 -4.12 -2.50
C GLY A 62 -3.55 -5.19 -2.93
N SER A 63 -2.36 -5.16 -2.31
CA SER A 63 -1.40 -6.25 -2.46
C SER A 63 -0.57 -6.46 -1.20
N PHE A 64 -0.21 -7.72 -0.99
CA PHE A 64 0.64 -8.20 0.08
C PHE A 64 1.80 -9.01 -0.51
N VAL A 65 3.00 -8.79 0.03
CA VAL A 65 4.17 -9.63 -0.22
C VAL A 65 4.93 -9.74 1.09
N HIS A 66 5.23 -10.96 1.53
CA HIS A 66 5.93 -11.19 2.79
C HIS A 66 7.30 -10.49 2.80
N GLY A 67 7.64 -9.87 3.92
CA GLY A 67 8.86 -9.10 4.15
C GLY A 67 8.95 -7.78 3.38
N ALA A 68 7.92 -7.37 2.63
CA ALA A 68 7.96 -6.11 1.90
C ALA A 68 7.98 -4.90 2.86
N PRO A 69 8.73 -3.82 2.53
CA PRO A 69 8.73 -2.60 3.32
C PRO A 69 7.40 -1.86 3.20
N GLY A 70 6.95 -1.31 4.32
CA GLY A 70 5.69 -0.58 4.45
C GLY A 70 5.75 0.59 5.40
N TYR A 71 4.63 1.29 5.52
CA TYR A 71 4.41 2.30 6.55
C TYR A 71 2.95 2.37 6.97
N LEU A 72 2.70 2.70 8.23
CA LEU A 72 1.35 2.97 8.73
C LEU A 72 0.80 4.26 8.10
N THR A 73 -0.46 4.25 7.68
CA THR A 73 -1.12 5.41 7.05
C THR A 73 -1.99 6.21 8.01
N SER A 74 -2.13 5.72 9.25
CA SER A 74 -2.91 6.35 10.31
C SER A 74 -2.27 6.12 11.68
N ASN A 75 -2.63 6.95 12.66
CA ASN A 75 -2.19 6.77 14.03
C ASN A 75 -2.97 5.60 14.65
N ILE A 76 -2.25 4.61 15.19
CA ILE A 76 -2.83 3.53 15.98
C ILE A 76 -2.64 3.86 17.46
N ASN A 77 -1.39 4.05 17.87
CA ASN A 77 -1.04 4.49 19.22
C ASN A 77 0.31 5.24 19.20
N PRO A 78 0.29 6.58 19.10
CA PRO A 78 1.51 7.38 19.06
C PRO A 78 2.43 7.21 20.28
N ALA A 79 1.86 6.96 21.46
CA ALA A 79 2.65 6.75 22.68
C ALA A 79 3.52 5.48 22.60
N TRP A 80 3.13 4.51 21.76
CA TRP A 80 3.89 3.29 21.49
C TRP A 80 4.69 3.35 20.18
N GLY A 81 4.86 4.55 19.62
CA GLY A 81 5.57 4.72 18.35
C GLY A 81 4.78 4.24 17.12
N LEU A 82 3.49 3.93 17.26
CA LEU A 82 2.60 3.51 16.16
C LEU A 82 1.85 4.71 15.59
N SER A 83 2.61 5.62 14.99
CA SER A 83 2.10 6.84 14.35
C SER A 83 2.00 6.69 12.84
N ASN A 84 1.27 7.59 12.19
CA ASN A 84 1.29 7.72 10.73
C ASN A 84 2.74 7.96 10.25
N GLY A 85 3.16 7.16 9.27
CA GLY A 85 4.52 7.19 8.74
C GLY A 85 5.49 6.22 9.43
N THR A 86 5.09 5.54 10.52
CA THR A 86 5.93 4.51 11.15
C THR A 86 6.23 3.41 10.14
N ALA A 87 7.52 3.15 9.92
CA ALA A 87 8.00 2.11 9.02
C ALA A 87 7.67 0.73 9.59
N VAL A 88 7.26 -0.20 8.72
CA VAL A 88 6.90 -1.58 9.08
C VAL A 88 7.34 -2.57 8.00
N PHE A 89 7.34 -3.86 8.32
CA PHE A 89 7.48 -4.95 7.35
C PHE A 89 6.22 -5.79 7.31
N PHE A 90 5.78 -6.15 6.10
CA PHE A 90 4.61 -6.99 5.89
C PHE A 90 4.91 -8.42 6.34
N GLU A 91 4.18 -8.95 7.32
CA GLU A 91 4.46 -10.27 7.92
C GLU A 91 3.47 -11.32 7.42
N SER A 92 2.17 -11.11 7.63
CA SER A 92 1.12 -12.04 7.23
C SER A 92 -0.20 -11.31 6.98
N ILE A 93 -1.23 -12.05 6.56
CA ILE A 93 -2.60 -11.54 6.40
C ILE A 93 -3.57 -12.43 7.15
N GLU A 94 -4.65 -11.85 7.62
CA GLU A 94 -5.81 -12.57 8.13
C GLU A 94 -6.90 -12.58 7.05
N LEU A 95 -7.28 -13.77 6.59
CA LEU A 95 -8.29 -13.92 5.54
C LEU A 95 -9.68 -13.52 6.05
N ASP A 96 -10.51 -13.01 5.14
CA ASP A 96 -11.94 -12.85 5.42
C ASP A 96 -12.57 -14.24 5.64
N PRO A 97 -13.45 -14.43 6.65
CA PRO A 97 -14.10 -15.73 6.91
C PRO A 97 -14.92 -16.28 5.73
N ARG A 98 -15.27 -15.43 4.75
CA ARG A 98 -15.96 -15.82 3.52
C ARG A 98 -15.02 -16.33 2.43
N GLU A 99 -13.71 -16.18 2.62
CA GLU A 99 -12.70 -16.67 1.69
C GLU A 99 -12.56 -18.20 1.84
N ASP A 100 -12.34 -18.88 0.72
CA ASP A 100 -11.95 -20.29 0.72
C ASP A 100 -10.47 -20.41 1.10
N ALA A 101 -10.22 -20.67 2.39
CA ALA A 101 -8.86 -20.73 2.93
C ALA A 101 -8.05 -21.89 2.32
N ASP A 102 -8.67 -23.03 2.05
CA ASP A 102 -7.99 -24.20 1.48
C ASP A 102 -7.56 -23.92 0.04
N ARG A 103 -8.44 -23.30 -0.76
CA ARG A 103 -8.10 -22.82 -2.11
C ARG A 103 -6.94 -21.83 -2.05
N VAL A 104 -7.00 -20.83 -1.19
CA VAL A 104 -5.93 -19.81 -1.08
C VAL A 104 -4.60 -20.43 -0.67
N CYS A 105 -4.60 -21.35 0.31
CA CYS A 105 -3.41 -22.07 0.72
C CYS A 105 -2.82 -22.92 -0.41
N ASN A 106 -3.67 -23.63 -1.15
CA ASN A 106 -3.23 -24.41 -2.31
C ASN A 106 -2.68 -23.53 -3.43
N ASP A 107 -3.34 -22.41 -3.74
CA ASP A 107 -2.88 -21.44 -4.74
C ASP A 107 -1.51 -20.85 -4.34
N ILE A 108 -1.30 -20.55 -3.05
CA ILE A 108 0.00 -20.08 -2.53
C ILE A 108 1.08 -21.15 -2.66
N ALA A 109 0.77 -22.41 -2.32
CA ALA A 109 1.72 -23.52 -2.35
C ALA A 109 2.11 -23.94 -3.77
N THR A 110 1.21 -23.75 -4.73
CA THR A 110 1.40 -24.16 -6.14
C THR A 110 1.71 -23.00 -7.08
N ALA A 111 1.66 -21.75 -6.60
CA ALA A 111 1.96 -20.57 -7.37
C ALA A 111 3.37 -20.67 -7.97
N ALA A 112 3.45 -20.58 -9.29
CA ALA A 112 4.74 -20.39 -9.96
C ALA A 112 5.38 -19.08 -9.49
N GLU A 113 6.71 -19.05 -9.44
CA GLU A 113 7.48 -17.82 -9.26
C GLU A 113 6.97 -16.78 -10.25
N ASP A 114 6.58 -15.59 -9.78
CA ASP A 114 5.99 -14.47 -10.56
C ASP A 114 4.45 -14.39 -10.69
N THR A 115 3.71 -15.42 -10.25
CA THR A 115 2.25 -15.39 -10.32
C THR A 115 1.61 -14.67 -9.13
N ASN A 116 0.48 -14.00 -9.38
CA ASN A 116 -0.31 -13.38 -8.31
C ASN A 116 -1.37 -14.37 -7.81
N VAL A 117 -1.49 -14.50 -6.50
CA VAL A 117 -2.61 -15.20 -5.86
C VAL A 117 -3.72 -14.19 -5.58
N ALA A 118 -4.89 -14.39 -6.17
CA ALA A 118 -6.03 -13.50 -6.00
C ALA A 118 -6.94 -13.95 -4.85
N LEU A 119 -7.21 -13.02 -3.93
CA LEU A 119 -8.27 -13.17 -2.94
C LEU A 119 -9.59 -12.68 -3.52
N THR A 120 -10.67 -13.34 -3.13
CA THR A 120 -12.04 -12.94 -3.45
C THR A 120 -12.45 -11.73 -2.61
N TYR A 121 -12.05 -11.72 -1.34
CA TYR A 121 -12.35 -10.67 -0.38
C TYR A 121 -11.06 -9.99 0.11
N PRO A 122 -11.09 -8.68 0.43
CA PRO A 122 -9.99 -8.05 1.14
C PRO A 122 -9.70 -8.77 2.47
N PRO A 123 -8.44 -8.94 2.87
CA PRO A 123 -8.11 -9.52 4.17
C PRO A 123 -8.65 -8.62 5.30
N LEU A 124 -9.01 -9.22 6.43
CA LEU A 124 -9.46 -8.49 7.62
C LEU A 124 -8.35 -7.58 8.14
N HIS A 125 -7.16 -8.15 8.29
CA HIS A 125 -5.97 -7.47 8.79
C HIS A 125 -4.76 -7.78 7.90
N ILE A 126 -3.88 -6.80 7.80
CA ILE A 126 -2.51 -7.01 7.36
C ILE A 126 -1.65 -6.95 8.62
N ASN A 127 -0.99 -8.05 8.95
CA ASN A 127 -0.11 -8.14 10.10
C ASN A 127 1.26 -7.61 9.72
N VAL A 128 1.80 -6.71 10.54
CA VAL A 128 3.05 -6.03 10.22
C VAL A 128 4.01 -6.05 11.40
N ALA A 129 5.27 -6.30 11.11
CA ALA A 129 6.36 -6.17 12.08
C ALA A 129 6.79 -4.71 12.19
N VAL A 130 6.92 -4.19 13.41
CA VAL A 130 7.32 -2.81 13.68
C VAL A 130 8.79 -2.79 14.13
N PRO A 131 9.74 -2.52 13.22
CA PRO A 131 11.17 -2.51 13.56
C PRO A 131 11.48 -1.43 14.60
N GLY A 132 12.22 -1.81 15.64
CA GLY A 132 12.64 -0.89 16.70
C GLY A 132 11.57 -0.56 17.73
N ALA A 133 10.36 -1.15 17.65
CA ALA A 133 9.40 -1.06 18.74
C ALA A 133 9.90 -1.85 19.96
N ASN A 134 9.63 -1.32 21.16
CA ASN A 134 10.01 -1.95 22.40
C ASN A 134 9.03 -3.10 22.71
N ALA A 135 9.50 -4.35 22.62
CA ALA A 135 8.67 -5.53 22.84
C ALA A 135 8.00 -5.58 24.23
N ALA A 136 8.58 -4.92 25.24
CA ALA A 136 8.00 -4.84 26.57
C ALA A 136 6.66 -4.08 26.58
N ASP A 137 6.44 -3.15 25.65
CA ASP A 137 5.18 -2.40 25.52
C ASP A 137 4.07 -3.25 24.85
N PHE A 138 4.44 -4.42 24.31
CA PHE A 138 3.57 -5.30 23.51
C PHE A 138 3.41 -6.72 24.09
N VAL A 139 3.74 -6.91 25.37
CA VAL A 139 3.49 -8.19 26.07
C VAL A 139 2.00 -8.52 25.98
N GLU A 140 1.67 -9.75 25.56
CA GLU A 140 0.30 -10.22 25.26
C GLU A 140 -0.43 -9.49 24.12
N LYS A 141 0.25 -8.62 23.37
CA LYS A 141 -0.33 -7.83 22.26
C LYS A 141 0.37 -8.05 20.92
N THR A 142 1.43 -8.85 20.91
CA THR A 142 2.12 -9.28 19.70
C THR A 142 1.61 -10.64 19.23
N LEU A 143 1.54 -10.83 17.91
CA LEU A 143 1.22 -12.12 17.31
C LEU A 143 2.37 -13.13 17.41
N GLU A 144 3.60 -12.68 17.65
CA GLU A 144 4.79 -13.54 17.73
C GLU A 144 5.68 -13.15 18.93
N PRO A 145 5.97 -14.07 19.87
CA PRO A 145 6.84 -13.79 21.00
C PRO A 145 8.23 -13.28 20.58
N GLY A 146 8.68 -12.17 21.17
CA GLY A 146 10.01 -11.57 20.91
C GLY A 146 10.08 -10.65 19.68
N ARG A 147 9.04 -10.59 18.85
CA ARG A 147 8.87 -9.58 17.79
C ARG A 147 7.65 -8.73 18.09
N VAL A 148 7.57 -7.51 17.56
CA VAL A 148 6.35 -6.69 17.64
C VAL A 148 5.62 -6.81 16.31
N VAL A 149 4.65 -7.74 16.25
CA VAL A 149 3.79 -7.95 15.08
C VAL A 149 2.37 -7.58 15.44
N ILE A 150 1.82 -6.57 14.76
CA ILE A 150 0.50 -6.02 15.05
C ILE A 150 -0.46 -6.21 13.87
N PRO A 151 -1.75 -6.49 14.11
CA PRO A 151 -2.78 -6.50 13.07
C PRO A 151 -3.19 -5.08 12.69
N VAL A 152 -3.19 -4.78 11.40
CA VAL A 152 -3.62 -3.47 10.87
C VAL A 152 -4.90 -3.65 10.03
N PRO A 153 -6.06 -3.15 10.50
CA PRO A 153 -7.33 -3.31 9.81
C PRO A 153 -7.47 -2.37 8.62
N ARG A 154 -8.57 -2.52 7.88
CA ARG A 154 -9.06 -1.49 6.96
C ARG A 154 -9.41 -0.20 7.69
N VAL A 155 -9.10 0.94 7.07
CA VAL A 155 -9.54 2.23 7.60
C VAL A 155 -11.05 2.40 7.38
N SER A 156 -11.72 3.04 8.33
CA SER A 156 -13.14 3.40 8.20
C SER A 156 -13.38 4.48 7.14
N LYS A 157 -12.37 5.32 6.91
CA LYS A 157 -12.41 6.44 5.99
C LYS A 157 -12.34 5.99 4.53
N TRP A 158 -13.25 6.51 3.72
CA TRP A 158 -13.19 6.42 2.28
C TRP A 158 -12.19 7.43 1.69
N GLU A 159 -11.37 6.99 0.74
CA GLU A 159 -10.48 7.85 -0.03
C GLU A 159 -11.07 8.15 -1.41
N PRO A 160 -11.24 9.44 -1.78
CA PRO A 160 -11.81 9.82 -3.08
C PRO A 160 -10.78 9.71 -4.20
N VAL A 161 -11.27 9.36 -5.39
CA VAL A 161 -10.52 9.30 -6.64
C VAL A 161 -11.38 9.87 -7.75
N ASN A 162 -10.88 10.89 -8.44
CA ASN A 162 -11.51 11.42 -9.63
C ASN A 162 -11.06 10.63 -10.86
N ILE A 163 -11.99 9.94 -11.51
CA ILE A 163 -11.75 9.12 -12.69
C ILE A 163 -12.51 9.70 -13.88
N LYS A 164 -11.81 9.99 -14.98
CA LYS A 164 -12.43 10.37 -16.24
C LYS A 164 -12.73 9.12 -17.07
N LEU A 165 -13.96 8.63 -16.98
CA LEU A 165 -14.40 7.48 -17.78
C LEU A 165 -14.59 7.88 -19.27
N PRO A 166 -14.43 6.94 -20.22
CA PRO A 166 -14.68 7.19 -21.63
C PRO A 166 -16.11 7.66 -21.88
N GLY A 167 -16.28 8.61 -22.80
CA GLY A 167 -17.59 9.17 -23.15
C GLY A 167 -18.17 10.16 -22.12
N ARG A 168 -17.56 10.31 -20.94
CA ARG A 168 -17.95 11.32 -19.96
C ARG A 168 -17.20 12.63 -20.23
N ARG A 169 -17.93 13.76 -20.17
CA ARG A 169 -17.34 15.11 -20.32
C ARG A 169 -16.50 15.51 -19.09
N GLN A 170 -16.94 15.09 -17.91
CA GLN A 170 -16.31 15.40 -16.62
C GLN A 170 -15.81 14.13 -15.95
N ALA A 171 -14.90 14.29 -14.98
CA ALA A 171 -14.47 13.18 -14.14
C ALA A 171 -15.54 12.88 -13.08
N ASP A 172 -15.74 11.59 -12.82
CA ASP A 172 -16.61 11.09 -11.77
C ASP A 172 -15.78 10.78 -10.51
N THR A 173 -16.32 11.06 -9.33
CA THR A 173 -15.65 10.74 -8.05
C THR A 173 -16.07 9.38 -7.54
N PHE A 174 -15.12 8.46 -7.45
CA PHE A 174 -15.27 7.16 -6.82
C PHE A 174 -14.50 7.12 -5.50
N HIS A 175 -14.81 6.13 -4.66
CA HIS A 175 -14.19 5.98 -3.36
C HIS A 175 -13.65 4.56 -3.14
N TYR A 176 -12.56 4.41 -2.39
CA TYR A 176 -12.09 3.11 -1.91
C TYR A 176 -11.76 3.15 -0.42
N ARG A 177 -11.69 1.99 0.23
CA ARG A 177 -11.23 1.85 1.63
C ARG A 177 -9.96 1.01 1.71
N PRO A 178 -8.79 1.63 1.93
CA PRO A 178 -7.53 0.88 2.05
C PRO A 178 -7.36 0.26 3.44
N HIS A 179 -6.30 -0.54 3.59
CA HIS A 179 -5.75 -0.90 4.90
C HIS A 179 -5.00 0.29 5.52
N GLY A 180 -4.87 0.29 6.85
CA GLY A 180 -4.09 1.28 7.62
C GLY A 180 -2.58 1.20 7.40
N VAL A 181 -2.13 0.48 6.36
CA VAL A 181 -0.74 0.28 5.97
C VAL A 181 -0.65 0.29 4.44
N GLU A 182 0.44 0.86 3.92
CA GLU A 182 0.78 0.82 2.50
C GLU A 182 2.22 0.36 2.29
N GLN A 183 2.51 -0.26 1.14
CA GLN A 183 3.87 -0.58 0.72
C GLN A 183 4.68 0.71 0.47
N HIS A 184 5.97 0.66 0.79
CA HIS A 184 6.87 1.82 0.83
C HIS A 184 8.03 1.73 -0.17
N PHE A 185 7.81 1.16 -1.36
CA PHE A 185 8.83 1.18 -2.42
C PHE A 185 8.95 2.57 -3.08
N ALA A 186 7.84 3.30 -3.13
CA ALA A 186 7.75 4.68 -3.53
C ALA A 186 6.90 5.48 -2.55
N VAL A 187 7.20 6.77 -2.45
CA VAL A 187 6.53 7.72 -1.55
C VAL A 187 6.47 9.09 -2.20
N THR A 188 5.39 9.82 -1.96
CA THR A 188 5.30 11.21 -2.43
C THR A 188 6.12 12.15 -1.55
N VAL A 189 6.66 13.24 -2.10
CA VAL A 189 7.36 14.29 -1.33
C VAL A 189 6.59 14.73 -0.07
N HIS A 190 5.28 14.96 -0.19
CA HIS A 190 4.42 15.36 0.93
C HIS A 190 4.31 14.30 2.03
N LYS A 191 4.38 13.01 1.68
CA LYS A 191 4.22 11.90 2.63
C LYS A 191 5.52 11.53 3.33
N ILE A 192 6.67 11.81 2.72
CA ILE A 192 8.00 11.61 3.34
C ILE A 192 8.45 12.82 4.16
N GLN A 193 7.76 13.96 4.06
CA GLN A 193 8.06 15.16 4.84
C GLN A 193 8.05 14.85 6.34
N GLY A 194 9.08 15.31 7.05
CA GLY A 194 9.27 15.03 8.48
C GLY A 194 10.02 13.73 8.78
N GLN A 195 10.14 12.79 7.84
CA GLN A 195 10.86 11.54 8.06
C GLN A 195 12.37 11.70 7.90
N THR A 196 13.16 10.92 8.65
CA THR A 196 14.59 10.73 8.42
C THR A 196 14.81 9.34 7.81
N CYS A 197 15.48 9.27 6.67
CA CYS A 197 15.75 8.06 5.93
C CYS A 197 17.26 7.85 5.80
N ASN A 198 17.70 6.59 5.80
CA ASN A 198 19.10 6.25 5.56
C ASN A 198 19.50 6.49 4.09
N LYS A 199 18.57 6.29 3.16
CA LYS A 199 18.77 6.48 1.72
C LYS A 199 17.42 6.73 1.05
N VAL A 200 17.40 7.60 0.05
CA VAL A 200 16.26 7.85 -0.84
C VAL A 200 16.73 7.81 -2.29
N ILE A 201 15.81 7.55 -3.22
CA ILE A 201 16.05 7.68 -4.67
C ILE A 201 15.12 8.78 -5.16
N LEU A 202 15.64 9.83 -5.81
CA LEU A 202 14.82 10.94 -6.30
C LEU A 202 14.47 10.76 -7.78
N GLN A 203 13.19 10.88 -8.12
CA GLN A 203 12.76 10.91 -9.51
C GLN A 203 12.78 12.35 -10.05
N LEU A 204 13.79 12.67 -10.86
CA LEU A 204 14.02 14.01 -11.44
C LEU A 204 13.64 14.12 -12.93
N ASN A 205 13.08 13.06 -13.53
CA ASN A 205 12.70 13.07 -14.93
C ASN A 205 11.74 14.22 -15.27
N LYS A 206 11.96 14.85 -16.44
CA LYS A 206 11.04 15.83 -17.01
C LYS A 206 9.68 15.16 -17.23
N ARG A 207 8.61 15.82 -16.78
CA ARG A 207 7.25 15.27 -16.76
C ARG A 207 6.27 16.16 -17.50
N SER A 208 5.34 15.54 -18.23
CA SER A 208 4.25 16.19 -18.96
C SER A 208 2.96 16.32 -18.14
N PHE A 209 3.00 15.90 -16.87
CA PHE A 209 1.83 15.87 -15.99
C PHE A 209 2.16 16.46 -14.61
N MET A 210 1.10 16.90 -13.91
CA MET A 210 1.18 17.49 -12.57
C MET A 210 1.23 16.44 -11.45
N PRO A 211 1.77 16.78 -10.27
CA PRO A 211 2.46 18.04 -9.96
C PRO A 211 3.90 18.06 -10.48
N HIS A 212 4.33 19.23 -10.98
CA HIS A 212 5.74 19.45 -11.33
C HIS A 212 6.61 19.49 -10.06
N LEU A 213 7.84 19.01 -10.19
CA LEU A 213 8.83 19.14 -9.13
C LEU A 213 9.17 20.63 -8.94
N THR A 214 9.02 21.13 -7.72
CA THR A 214 9.42 22.49 -7.35
C THR A 214 10.73 22.47 -6.58
N PHE A 215 11.39 23.63 -6.46
CA PHE A 215 12.58 23.76 -5.63
C PHE A 215 12.31 23.36 -4.16
N SER A 216 11.15 23.76 -3.60
CA SER A 216 10.74 23.38 -2.25
C SER A 216 10.58 21.87 -2.10
N MET A 217 10.01 21.19 -3.10
CA MET A 217 9.89 19.75 -3.10
C MET A 217 11.26 19.05 -3.13
N LEU A 218 12.17 19.57 -3.94
CA LEU A 218 13.55 19.07 -4.01
C LEU A 218 14.25 19.22 -2.65
N TYR A 219 14.13 20.39 -2.03
CA TYR A 219 14.70 20.65 -0.69
C TYR A 219 14.13 19.70 0.37
N VAL A 220 12.80 19.48 0.38
CA VAL A 220 12.18 18.51 1.29
C VAL A 220 12.75 17.11 1.07
N ALA A 221 12.89 16.68 -0.19
CA ALA A 221 13.36 15.34 -0.50
C ALA A 221 14.85 15.12 -0.16
N LEU A 222 15.71 16.11 -0.41
CA LEU A 222 17.13 16.07 -0.07
C LEU A 222 17.36 16.10 1.44
N SER A 223 16.55 16.86 2.20
CA SER A 223 16.65 16.93 3.67
C SER A 223 16.18 15.67 4.40
N ARG A 224 15.74 14.62 3.68
CA ARG A 224 15.34 13.35 4.30
C ARG A 224 16.56 12.49 4.69
N VAL A 225 17.72 12.73 4.11
CA VAL A 225 18.96 11.96 4.40
C VAL A 225 19.96 12.82 5.16
N ARG A 226 20.80 12.18 5.99
CA ARG A 226 21.85 12.87 6.77
C ARG A 226 23.10 13.19 5.94
N THR A 227 23.33 12.42 4.89
CA THR A 227 24.48 12.54 3.99
C THR A 227 24.02 12.35 2.55
N GLY A 228 24.56 13.16 1.64
CA GLY A 228 24.28 13.11 0.20
C GLY A 228 25.28 12.27 -0.56
#